data_AF-A0A971ZQK2-F1
#
_entry.id   AF-A0A971ZQK2-F1
#
_cell.length_a   1.000
_cell.length_b   1.000
_cell.length_c   1.000
_cell.angle_alpha   90.00
_cell.angle_beta   90.00
_cell.angle_gamma   90.00
#
_symmetry.space_group_name_H-M   'P 1'
#
loop_
_entity.id
_entity.type
_entity.pdbx_description
1 polymer ?
#
loop_
_entity_poly.entity_id
_entity_poly.type
_entity_poly.pdbx_seq_one_letter_code
_entity_poly.pdbx_strand_id
1 'polypeptide(L)'
;MTKTYRGYASRAAQNVRSSRPKSTGLVPSGKMPRRSFLQAAGTAVGMPYLVRATALGAPGRPGANDRISLGLIGAGFRARDLIAESPADLNLVAVADCDLQQITACLEAVGPLENSIVADQCARYQDYRQMLAHEKLDAVMVATTTHARTLICLHAMQAGLDVFAEKPLTLTIEEGQYLARAEQQFGRVCQMGTQQRSIAINNFGSDLIRNGAIGKVRAVRCPNFPGPRPRPDLPTAPTPPGMDWDLWCNQAALAPFSPELHPGLGKWARYREYCGWLVTGWVHAFDQVQRALGTDDTGPVEIWPEEAGPDARVSMRYASGTVLQLDMPEDKGPRMGGMLPPGFFAACRLVFIEHT
;
A
#
# COMPACT_ATOMS: atom_id res chain seq x y z
N MET A 1 13.24 32.85 19.98
CA MET A 1 14.37 33.03 19.06
C MET A 1 14.00 32.37 17.74
N THR A 2 13.55 33.18 16.80
CA THR A 2 12.84 32.74 15.59
C THR A 2 13.76 32.96 14.40
N LYS A 3 14.15 31.90 13.69
CA LYS A 3 14.86 32.01 12.41
C LYS A 3 14.06 31.29 11.32
N THR A 4 13.30 32.10 10.59
CA THR A 4 12.77 31.82 9.26
C THR A 4 13.91 31.63 8.25
N TYR A 5 13.92 30.52 7.52
CA TYR A 5 14.72 30.35 6.31
C TYR A 5 13.83 30.57 5.08
N ARG A 6 14.08 31.68 4.38
CA ARG A 6 13.57 31.98 3.04
C ARG A 6 14.72 31.80 2.05
N GLY A 7 14.40 31.20 0.90
CA GLY A 7 15.08 31.46 -0.36
C GLY A 7 16.01 30.34 -0.81
N TYR A 8 15.66 29.68 -1.92
CA TYR A 8 16.52 29.56 -3.09
C TYR A 8 15.65 29.18 -4.28
N ALA A 9 15.33 30.18 -5.11
CA ALA A 9 14.75 30.01 -6.43
C ALA A 9 15.49 30.95 -7.39
N SER A 10 15.64 30.48 -8.63
CA SER A 10 16.26 31.12 -9.79
C SER A 10 17.78 30.98 -9.93
N ARG A 11 18.21 30.23 -10.95
CA ARG A 11 18.83 30.75 -12.18
C ARG A 11 19.56 29.62 -12.91
N ALA A 12 19.04 29.21 -14.06
CA ALA A 12 19.86 28.77 -15.20
C ALA A 12 18.97 28.57 -16.43
N ALA A 13 18.59 29.69 -17.06
CA ALA A 13 18.17 29.69 -18.45
C ALA A 13 18.91 30.86 -19.10
N GLN A 14 19.84 30.56 -20.02
CA GLN A 14 20.02 31.23 -21.32
C GLN A 14 21.37 30.92 -21.98
N ASN A 15 21.27 30.67 -23.28
CA ASN A 15 22.23 30.93 -24.37
C ASN A 15 23.43 30.01 -24.59
N VAL A 16 23.34 29.18 -25.65
CA VAL A 16 24.36 29.16 -26.73
C VAL A 16 23.67 29.03 -28.09
N ARG A 17 24.03 29.94 -29.01
CA ARG A 17 23.54 30.07 -30.39
C ARG A 17 24.29 29.14 -31.37
N SER A 18 23.54 28.76 -32.39
CA SER A 18 23.86 28.36 -33.77
C SER A 18 25.31 28.42 -34.30
N SER A 19 25.73 27.33 -34.96
CA SER A 19 26.51 27.38 -36.21
C SER A 19 26.19 26.15 -37.09
N ARG A 20 25.92 26.38 -38.39
CA ARG A 20 25.81 25.37 -39.45
C ARG A 20 27.16 25.24 -40.18
N PRO A 21 27.44 24.07 -40.78
CA PRO A 21 28.00 24.06 -42.13
C PRO A 21 27.19 23.19 -43.11
N LYS A 22 27.53 23.36 -44.39
CA LYS A 22 26.77 23.02 -45.61
C LYS A 22 26.83 21.54 -46.01
N SER A 23 25.82 21.17 -46.79
CA SER A 23 25.58 19.89 -47.47
C SER A 23 26.54 19.58 -48.63
N THR A 24 26.88 18.30 -48.80
CA THR A 24 27.19 17.68 -50.11
C THR A 24 26.84 16.19 -50.09
N GLY A 25 26.13 15.71 -51.13
CA GLY A 25 26.04 14.28 -51.48
C GLY A 25 24.64 13.69 -51.50
N LEU A 26 23.95 13.79 -52.64
CA LEU A 26 22.72 13.04 -52.95
C LEU A 26 23.02 11.55 -53.20
N VAL A 27 22.20 10.66 -52.63
CA VAL A 27 21.98 9.29 -53.12
C VAL A 27 20.46 9.10 -53.27
N PRO A 28 19.93 8.54 -54.38
CA PRO A 28 18.49 8.54 -54.65
C PRO A 28 17.74 7.54 -53.78
N SER A 29 16.65 7.99 -53.14
CA SER A 29 15.67 7.11 -52.49
C SER A 29 14.81 6.40 -53.55
N GLY A 30 15.11 5.14 -53.83
CA GLY A 30 14.18 4.25 -54.52
C GLY A 30 12.99 3.94 -53.61
N LYS A 31 11.79 4.39 -53.99
CA LYS A 31 10.55 3.98 -53.31
C LYS A 31 10.35 2.48 -53.55
N MET A 32 10.50 1.65 -52.52
CA MET A 32 10.02 0.27 -52.59
C MET A 32 8.48 0.28 -52.76
N PRO A 33 7.92 -0.47 -53.72
CA PRO A 33 6.48 -0.57 -53.86
C PRO A 33 5.91 -1.32 -52.65
N ARG A 34 4.84 -0.77 -52.06
CA ARG A 34 4.09 -1.31 -50.90
C ARG A 34 3.55 -2.75 -51.07
N ARG A 35 3.80 -3.41 -52.20
CA ARG A 35 3.41 -4.79 -52.50
C ARG A 35 4.46 -5.85 -52.16
N SER A 36 5.72 -5.48 -51.94
CA SER A 36 6.77 -6.48 -51.65
C SER A 36 6.93 -6.83 -50.16
N PHE A 37 6.30 -6.09 -49.24
CA PHE A 37 6.33 -6.41 -47.80
C PHE A 37 5.32 -7.51 -47.42
N LEU A 38 4.26 -7.69 -48.22
CA LEU A 38 3.25 -8.74 -48.01
C LEU A 38 3.69 -10.12 -48.52
N GLN A 39 4.76 -10.21 -49.31
CA GLN A 39 5.29 -11.49 -49.79
C GLN A 39 6.34 -12.12 -48.86
N ALA A 40 6.89 -11.37 -47.89
CA ALA A 40 7.77 -11.92 -46.85
C ALA A 40 7.00 -12.49 -45.64
N ALA A 41 5.67 -12.32 -45.59
CA ALA A 41 4.82 -12.87 -44.53
C ALA A 41 4.30 -14.30 -44.85
N GLY A 42 4.67 -14.88 -46.00
CA GLY A 42 4.08 -16.12 -46.52
C GLY A 42 4.76 -17.44 -46.13
N THR A 43 5.91 -17.43 -45.43
CA THR A 43 6.71 -18.65 -45.21
C THR A 43 7.05 -18.92 -43.74
N ALA A 44 6.09 -18.71 -42.83
CA ALA A 44 6.15 -19.23 -41.47
C ALA A 44 4.82 -19.88 -41.03
N VAL A 45 4.02 -20.37 -41.97
CA VAL A 45 2.86 -21.22 -41.70
C VAL A 45 3.40 -22.63 -41.43
N GLY A 46 3.82 -22.92 -40.19
CA GLY A 46 4.41 -24.23 -39.91
C GLY A 46 4.87 -24.52 -38.47
N MET A 47 4.79 -23.57 -37.54
CA MET A 47 4.85 -23.90 -36.11
C MET A 47 3.47 -23.67 -35.51
N PRO A 48 2.86 -24.66 -34.82
CA PRO A 48 1.71 -24.38 -34.00
C PRO A 48 2.18 -23.46 -32.87
N TYR A 49 2.00 -22.15 -33.08
CA TYR A 49 2.01 -21.19 -32.01
C TYR A 49 0.80 -21.52 -31.14
N LEU A 50 1.00 -22.35 -30.13
CA LEU A 50 0.09 -22.49 -28.99
C LEU A 50 0.13 -21.18 -28.19
N VAL A 51 -0.26 -20.06 -28.82
CA VAL A 51 -0.54 -18.81 -28.14
C VAL A 51 -1.91 -19.01 -27.51
N ARG A 52 -1.91 -19.32 -26.21
CA ARG A 52 -3.14 -19.45 -25.41
C ARG A 52 -4.02 -18.22 -25.65
N ALA A 53 -5.34 -18.39 -25.68
CA ALA A 53 -6.30 -17.29 -25.84
C ALA A 53 -6.11 -16.17 -24.80
N THR A 54 -5.49 -16.45 -23.65
CA THR A 54 -5.10 -15.48 -22.63
C THR A 54 -3.99 -14.50 -23.06
N ALA A 55 -3.18 -14.85 -24.06
CA ALA A 55 -2.10 -14.02 -24.58
C ALA A 55 -2.57 -12.97 -25.60
N LEU A 56 -3.71 -13.20 -26.27
CA LEU A 56 -4.31 -12.25 -27.23
C LEU A 56 -5.36 -11.31 -26.59
N GLY A 57 -5.58 -11.44 -25.27
CA GLY A 57 -6.59 -10.69 -24.53
C GLY A 57 -7.99 -11.30 -24.70
N ALA A 58 -8.70 -11.42 -23.58
CA ALA A 58 -10.12 -11.78 -23.56
C ALA A 58 -10.94 -10.49 -23.34
N PRO A 59 -12.25 -10.44 -23.68
CA PRO A 59 -13.10 -9.31 -23.35
C PRO A 59 -13.00 -9.00 -21.83
N GLY A 60 -12.54 -7.79 -21.48
CA GLY A 60 -12.34 -7.37 -20.08
C GLY A 60 -11.00 -7.80 -19.44
N ARG A 61 -10.11 -8.49 -20.17
CA ARG A 61 -8.77 -8.87 -19.69
C ARG A 61 -7.72 -8.59 -20.77
N PRO A 62 -6.95 -7.50 -20.65
CA PRO A 62 -5.89 -7.16 -21.60
C PRO A 62 -4.90 -8.31 -21.84
N GLY A 63 -4.23 -8.32 -22.99
CA GLY A 63 -3.13 -9.24 -23.26
C GLY A 63 -2.04 -9.10 -22.19
N ALA A 64 -1.26 -10.15 -21.94
CA ALA A 64 -0.28 -10.15 -20.84
C ALA A 64 0.74 -8.99 -20.90
N ASN A 65 1.08 -8.51 -22.10
CA ASN A 65 2.00 -7.37 -22.32
C ASN A 65 1.34 -5.99 -22.08
N ASP A 66 0.01 -5.94 -22.01
CA ASP A 66 -0.77 -4.72 -21.75
C ASP A 66 -1.20 -4.61 -20.27
N ARG A 67 -0.68 -5.51 -19.41
CA ARG A 67 -0.96 -5.55 -17.97
C ARG A 67 0.21 -4.99 -17.17
N ILE A 68 -0.11 -4.46 -15.99
CA ILE A 68 0.88 -3.96 -15.03
C ILE A 68 1.60 -5.16 -14.39
N SER A 69 2.92 -5.22 -14.56
CA SER A 69 3.79 -6.25 -13.99
C SER A 69 3.98 -5.99 -12.49
N LEU A 70 3.36 -6.84 -11.67
CA LEU A 70 3.28 -6.67 -10.23
C LEU A 70 4.19 -7.67 -9.50
N GLY A 71 4.93 -7.18 -8.51
CA GLY A 71 5.58 -8.03 -7.50
C GLY A 71 4.80 -8.02 -6.17
N LEU A 72 4.71 -9.15 -5.48
CA LEU A 72 4.19 -9.22 -4.12
C LEU A 72 5.35 -9.41 -3.12
N ILE A 73 5.37 -8.62 -2.06
CA ILE A 73 6.33 -8.77 -0.95
C ILE A 73 5.55 -9.01 0.35
N GLY A 74 5.68 -10.21 0.91
CA GLY A 74 4.89 -10.72 2.02
C GLY A 74 3.69 -11.53 1.52
N ALA A 75 3.82 -12.86 1.53
CA ALA A 75 2.83 -13.85 1.09
C ALA A 75 1.97 -14.37 2.26
N GLY A 76 1.68 -13.47 3.20
CA GLY A 76 0.85 -13.74 4.37
C GLY A 76 -0.63 -13.91 4.05
N PHE A 77 -1.46 -14.04 5.09
CA PHE A 77 -2.90 -14.20 4.95
C PHE A 77 -3.55 -13.07 4.12
N ARG A 78 -3.28 -11.80 4.47
CA ARG A 78 -3.89 -10.64 3.80
C ARG A 78 -3.49 -10.52 2.32
N ALA A 79 -2.31 -11.02 1.94
CA ALA A 79 -1.87 -10.99 0.55
C ALA A 79 -2.79 -11.80 -0.38
N ARG A 80 -3.40 -12.87 0.14
CA ARG A 80 -4.33 -13.71 -0.63
C ARG A 80 -5.58 -12.93 -1.03
N ASP A 81 -6.14 -12.19 -0.07
CA ASP A 81 -7.31 -11.33 -0.31
C ASP A 81 -6.95 -10.20 -1.27
N LEU A 82 -5.79 -9.55 -1.10
CA LEU A 82 -5.32 -8.51 -2.03
C LEU A 82 -5.22 -9.02 -3.47
N ILE A 83 -4.67 -10.22 -3.67
CA ILE A 83 -4.59 -10.84 -5.00
C ILE A 83 -5.99 -11.17 -5.53
N ALA A 84 -6.87 -11.72 -4.70
CA ALA A 84 -8.23 -12.09 -5.12
C ALA A 84 -9.11 -10.87 -5.46
N GLU A 85 -8.88 -9.74 -4.78
CA GLU A 85 -9.56 -8.46 -4.97
C GLU A 85 -8.94 -7.61 -6.10
N SER A 86 -7.78 -8.04 -6.63
CA SER A 86 -7.04 -7.28 -7.64
C SER A 86 -7.74 -7.26 -9.00
N PRO A 87 -7.69 -6.12 -9.72
CA PRO A 87 -8.27 -6.02 -11.06
C PRO A 87 -7.47 -6.85 -12.08
N ALA A 88 -8.16 -7.28 -13.13
CA ALA A 88 -7.63 -8.21 -14.14
C ALA A 88 -6.56 -7.61 -15.07
N ASP A 89 -6.32 -6.30 -14.99
CA ASP A 89 -5.24 -5.59 -15.68
C ASP A 89 -3.90 -5.65 -14.93
N LEU A 90 -3.85 -6.31 -13.76
CA LEU A 90 -2.61 -6.68 -13.08
C LEU A 90 -2.12 -8.06 -13.52
N ASN A 91 -0.80 -8.25 -13.45
CA ASN A 91 -0.14 -9.53 -13.70
C ASN A 91 0.91 -9.76 -12.61
N LEU A 92 0.65 -10.66 -11.66
CA LEU A 92 1.59 -10.98 -10.59
C LEU A 92 2.72 -11.87 -11.14
N VAL A 93 3.88 -11.26 -11.36
CA VAL A 93 5.05 -11.87 -12.02
C VAL A 93 5.97 -12.54 -11.01
N ALA A 94 6.04 -12.02 -9.79
CA ALA A 94 6.93 -12.54 -8.76
C ALA A 94 6.36 -12.36 -7.35
N VAL A 95 6.72 -13.28 -6.46
CA VAL A 95 6.38 -13.24 -5.04
C VAL A 95 7.65 -13.39 -4.21
N ALA A 96 7.81 -12.54 -3.21
CA ALA A 96 8.86 -12.62 -2.21
C ALA A 96 8.30 -12.79 -0.79
N ASP A 97 8.84 -13.72 -0.02
CA ASP A 97 8.59 -13.86 1.41
C ASP A 97 9.80 -14.51 2.10
N CYS A 98 10.15 -14.04 3.30
CA CYS A 98 11.19 -14.64 4.13
C CYS A 98 10.90 -16.10 4.50
N ASP A 99 9.64 -16.52 4.47
CA ASP A 99 9.19 -17.90 4.66
C ASP A 99 8.71 -18.50 3.33
N LEU A 100 9.48 -19.43 2.77
CA LEU A 100 9.16 -20.10 1.51
C LEU A 100 7.85 -20.89 1.55
N GLN A 101 7.40 -21.35 2.73
CA GLN A 101 6.11 -22.02 2.88
C GLN A 101 4.96 -21.05 2.65
N GLN A 102 5.12 -19.79 3.06
CA GLN A 102 4.11 -18.74 2.83
C GLN A 102 3.92 -18.45 1.34
N ILE A 103 5.00 -18.41 0.56
CA ILE A 103 4.94 -18.25 -0.91
C ILE A 103 4.11 -19.39 -1.51
N THR A 104 4.43 -20.63 -1.15
CA THR A 104 3.76 -21.83 -1.67
C THR A 104 2.28 -21.80 -1.33
N ALA A 105 1.93 -21.61 -0.06
CA ALA A 105 0.55 -21.59 0.41
C ALA A 105 -0.27 -20.41 -0.17
N CYS A 106 0.37 -19.27 -0.46
CA CYS A 106 -0.28 -18.14 -1.12
C CYS A 106 -0.63 -18.50 -2.57
N LEU A 107 0.34 -18.97 -3.35
CA LEU A 107 0.16 -19.31 -4.76
C LEU A 107 -0.85 -20.46 -4.97
N GLU A 108 -0.84 -21.47 -4.10
CA GLU A 108 -1.83 -22.56 -4.12
C GLU A 108 -3.26 -22.05 -3.84
N ALA A 109 -3.40 -21.06 -2.96
CA ALA A 109 -4.71 -20.51 -2.61
C ALA A 109 -5.28 -19.60 -3.72
N VAL A 110 -4.44 -18.82 -4.39
CA VAL A 110 -4.90 -17.76 -5.31
C VAL A 110 -4.69 -18.07 -6.79
N GLY A 111 -3.77 -18.97 -7.13
CA GLY A 111 -3.49 -19.39 -8.50
C GLY A 111 -4.71 -20.02 -9.21
N PRO A 112 -5.49 -20.90 -8.55
CA PRO A 112 -6.65 -21.54 -9.17
C PRO A 112 -7.90 -20.66 -9.30
N LEU A 113 -7.89 -19.41 -8.79
CA LEU A 113 -9.05 -18.53 -8.88
C LEU A 113 -9.36 -18.20 -10.35
N GLU A 114 -10.64 -18.17 -10.71
CA GLU A 114 -11.08 -17.87 -12.09
C GLU A 114 -10.52 -16.53 -12.59
N ASN A 115 -10.48 -15.53 -11.72
CA ASN A 115 -9.95 -14.20 -12.01
C ASN A 115 -8.51 -13.99 -11.53
N SER A 116 -7.77 -15.07 -11.24
CA SER A 116 -6.41 -14.96 -10.71
C SER A 116 -5.53 -14.05 -11.57
N ILE A 117 -4.77 -13.17 -10.92
CA ILE A 117 -3.76 -12.35 -11.57
C ILE A 117 -2.37 -13.02 -11.58
N VAL A 118 -2.24 -14.23 -11.01
CA VAL A 118 -0.98 -14.98 -10.95
C VAL A 118 -0.52 -15.35 -12.35
N ALA A 119 0.72 -14.97 -12.70
CA ALA A 119 1.31 -15.36 -13.97
C ALA A 119 1.62 -16.87 -14.01
N ASP A 120 1.55 -17.46 -15.21
CA ASP A 120 1.87 -18.88 -15.44
C ASP A 120 3.25 -19.28 -14.92
N GLN A 121 4.21 -18.34 -14.96
CA GLN A 121 5.59 -18.51 -14.48
C GLN A 121 5.92 -17.53 -13.35
N CYS A 122 5.05 -17.44 -12.35
CA CYS A 122 5.28 -16.58 -11.20
C CYS A 122 6.56 -16.98 -10.45
N ALA A 123 7.57 -16.11 -10.47
CA ALA A 123 8.86 -16.33 -9.81
C ALA A 123 8.73 -16.26 -8.29
N ARG A 124 9.65 -16.94 -7.59
CA ARG A 124 9.63 -17.09 -6.12
C ARG A 124 10.97 -16.67 -5.55
N TYR A 125 10.95 -15.77 -4.57
CA TYR A 125 12.15 -15.22 -3.94
C TYR A 125 12.04 -15.30 -2.43
N GLN A 126 13.09 -15.78 -1.75
CA GLN A 126 13.12 -15.69 -0.29
C GLN A 126 13.42 -14.26 0.19
N ASP A 127 14.21 -13.52 -0.60
CA ASP A 127 14.61 -12.15 -0.34
C ASP A 127 14.06 -11.22 -1.41
N TYR A 128 13.24 -10.26 -1.00
CA TYR A 128 12.63 -9.28 -1.90
C TYR A 128 13.67 -8.45 -2.65
N ARG A 129 14.88 -8.23 -2.09
CA ARG A 129 15.95 -7.49 -2.76
C ARG A 129 16.41 -8.19 -4.03
N GLN A 130 16.41 -9.52 -4.04
CA GLN A 130 16.71 -10.31 -5.23
C GLN A 130 15.59 -10.17 -6.26
N MET A 131 14.33 -10.21 -5.82
CA MET A 131 13.19 -9.97 -6.71
C MET A 131 13.29 -8.60 -7.38
N LEU A 132 13.56 -7.54 -6.60
CA LEU A 132 13.71 -6.17 -7.13
C LEU A 132 14.90 -6.03 -8.10
N ALA A 133 15.96 -6.84 -7.95
CA ALA A 133 17.14 -6.78 -8.80
C ALA A 133 17.00 -7.57 -10.11
N HIS A 134 16.16 -8.61 -10.14
CA HIS A 134 16.07 -9.54 -11.26
C HIS A 134 14.81 -9.37 -12.10
N GLU A 135 13.72 -8.90 -11.50
CA GLU A 135 12.43 -8.80 -12.15
C GLU A 135 12.20 -7.43 -12.79
N LYS A 136 11.49 -7.43 -13.92
CA LYS A 136 11.00 -6.20 -14.56
C LYS A 136 9.58 -5.94 -14.07
N LEU A 137 9.47 -5.16 -13.01
CA LEU A 137 8.19 -4.81 -12.38
C LEU A 137 7.84 -3.35 -12.69
N ASP A 138 6.55 -3.07 -12.74
CA ASP A 138 6.01 -1.70 -12.79
C ASP A 138 5.68 -1.21 -11.37
N ALA A 139 5.19 -2.13 -10.52
CA ALA A 139 4.78 -1.83 -9.15
C ALA A 139 4.97 -3.03 -8.21
N VAL A 140 4.89 -2.77 -6.90
CA VAL A 140 4.83 -3.81 -5.86
C VAL A 140 3.65 -3.64 -4.91
N MET A 141 3.08 -4.78 -4.49
CA MET A 141 2.22 -4.87 -3.31
C MET A 141 3.06 -5.32 -2.11
N VAL A 142 3.09 -4.52 -1.05
CA VAL A 142 3.83 -4.78 0.18
C VAL A 142 2.86 -5.14 1.31
N ALA A 143 2.74 -6.43 1.59
CA ALA A 143 1.84 -7.02 2.59
C ALA A 143 2.62 -7.70 3.74
N THR A 144 3.80 -7.16 4.07
CA THR A 144 4.67 -7.65 5.16
C THR A 144 4.13 -7.32 6.56
N THR A 145 4.87 -7.74 7.58
CA THR A 145 4.77 -7.17 8.94
C THR A 145 5.01 -5.66 8.93
N THR A 146 4.47 -4.95 9.93
CA THR A 146 4.54 -3.48 9.97
C THR A 146 5.96 -2.97 10.17
N HIS A 147 6.72 -3.60 11.06
CA HIS A 147 8.11 -3.22 11.29
C HIS A 147 9.01 -3.40 10.06
N ALA A 148 8.73 -4.33 9.16
CA ALA A 148 9.55 -4.50 7.96
C ALA A 148 9.19 -3.53 6.82
N ARG A 149 7.96 -3.02 6.82
CA ARG A 149 7.31 -2.44 5.63
C ARG A 149 7.99 -1.18 5.12
N THR A 150 8.35 -0.27 6.02
CA THR A 150 8.93 1.04 5.66
C THR A 150 10.17 0.87 4.78
N LEU A 151 11.14 0.06 5.22
CA LEU A 151 12.38 -0.16 4.48
C LEU A 151 12.13 -0.79 3.10
N ILE A 152 11.19 -1.75 3.03
CA ILE A 152 10.83 -2.41 1.77
C ILE A 152 10.24 -1.40 0.78
N CYS A 153 9.33 -0.54 1.24
CA CYS A 153 8.73 0.50 0.41
C CYS A 153 9.79 1.49 -0.11
N LEU A 154 10.75 1.87 0.74
CA LEU A 154 11.87 2.73 0.33
C LEU A 154 12.73 2.06 -0.76
N HIS A 155 13.08 0.78 -0.60
CA HIS A 155 13.84 0.04 -1.61
C HIS A 155 13.07 -0.10 -2.93
N ALA A 156 11.77 -0.35 -2.88
CA ALA A 156 10.94 -0.44 -4.09
C ALA A 156 10.87 0.89 -4.84
N MET A 157 10.62 2.00 -4.13
CA MET A 157 10.62 3.33 -4.75
C MET A 157 12.00 3.72 -5.31
N GLN A 158 13.07 3.38 -4.59
CA GLN A 158 14.44 3.58 -5.07
C GLN A 158 14.75 2.76 -6.33
N ALA A 159 14.16 1.57 -6.47
CA ALA A 159 14.24 0.75 -7.67
C ALA A 159 13.35 1.27 -8.83
N GLY A 160 12.66 2.39 -8.65
CA GLY A 160 11.82 3.01 -9.67
C GLY A 160 10.39 2.46 -9.74
N LEU A 161 9.96 1.69 -8.74
CA LEU A 161 8.64 1.05 -8.71
C LEU A 161 7.61 1.89 -7.96
N ASP A 162 6.36 1.81 -8.41
CA ASP A 162 5.22 2.30 -7.63
C ASP A 162 4.87 1.28 -6.53
N VAL A 163 4.32 1.76 -5.41
CA VAL A 163 4.11 0.96 -4.20
C VAL A 163 2.66 1.04 -3.74
N PHE A 164 2.04 -0.12 -3.55
CA PHE A 164 0.87 -0.30 -2.70
C PHE A 164 1.31 -0.98 -1.40
N ALA A 165 1.04 -0.38 -0.25
CA ALA A 165 1.51 -0.87 1.05
C ALA A 165 0.36 -1.07 2.04
N GLU A 166 0.25 -2.26 2.63
CA GLU A 166 -0.81 -2.55 3.59
C GLU A 166 -0.74 -1.69 4.85
N LYS A 167 -1.90 -1.54 5.48
CA LYS A 167 -2.04 -0.85 6.75
C LYS A 167 -1.68 -1.76 7.93
N PRO A 168 -1.31 -1.20 9.10
CA PRO A 168 -0.83 0.17 9.29
C PRO A 168 0.49 0.39 8.58
N LEU A 169 0.69 1.54 7.92
CA LEU A 169 1.82 1.75 7.02
C LEU A 169 3.19 1.60 7.72
N THR A 170 3.37 2.26 8.87
CA THR A 170 4.65 2.38 9.58
C THR A 170 4.50 2.14 11.09
N LEU A 171 5.63 1.93 11.79
CA LEU A 171 5.67 1.86 13.26
C LEU A 171 5.69 3.24 13.92
N THR A 172 6.38 4.18 13.27
CA THR A 172 6.62 5.51 13.82
C THR A 172 6.16 6.59 12.85
N ILE A 173 5.91 7.80 13.38
CA ILE A 173 5.60 8.98 12.58
C ILE A 173 6.80 9.31 11.67
N GLU A 174 8.02 9.17 12.18
CA GLU A 174 9.24 9.50 11.44
C GLU A 174 9.41 8.61 10.20
N GLU A 175 9.14 7.31 10.33
CA GLU A 175 9.08 6.38 9.19
C GLU A 175 8.10 6.84 8.12
N GLY A 176 6.90 7.30 8.51
CA GLY A 176 5.91 7.84 7.57
C GLY A 176 6.42 9.09 6.84
N GLN A 177 7.14 9.97 7.55
CA GLN A 177 7.78 11.13 6.94
C GLN A 177 8.89 10.74 5.96
N TYR A 178 9.66 9.68 6.24
CA TYR A 178 10.65 9.16 5.29
C TYR A 178 9.99 8.64 4.01
N LEU A 179 8.86 7.92 4.11
CA LEU A 179 8.11 7.45 2.94
C LEU A 179 7.58 8.62 2.11
N ALA A 180 6.97 9.63 2.74
CA ALA A 180 6.47 10.81 2.03
C ALA A 180 7.60 11.57 1.31
N ARG A 181 8.78 11.70 1.93
CA ARG A 181 9.95 12.31 1.27
C ARG A 181 10.45 11.46 0.11
N ALA A 182 10.51 10.15 0.27
CA ALA A 182 10.99 9.23 -0.76
C ALA A 182 10.06 9.19 -1.98
N GLU A 183 8.74 9.19 -1.76
CA GLU A 183 7.73 9.31 -2.82
C GLU A 183 8.00 10.52 -3.71
N GLN A 184 8.20 11.70 -3.11
CA GLN A 184 8.51 12.94 -3.82
C GLN A 184 9.89 12.91 -4.48
N GLN A 185 10.90 12.38 -3.78
CA GLN A 185 12.28 12.33 -4.26
C GLN A 185 12.44 11.43 -5.49
N PHE A 186 11.79 10.26 -5.48
CA PHE A 186 11.89 9.29 -6.57
C PHE A 186 10.77 9.46 -7.62
N GLY A 187 9.80 10.36 -7.37
CA GLY A 187 8.69 10.62 -8.28
C GLY A 187 7.86 9.36 -8.54
N ARG A 188 7.61 8.58 -7.49
CA ARG A 188 6.83 7.33 -7.50
C ARG A 188 5.48 7.54 -6.81
N VAL A 189 4.53 6.64 -7.02
CA VAL A 189 3.29 6.59 -6.25
C VAL A 189 3.49 5.68 -5.04
N CYS A 190 3.15 6.15 -3.84
CA CYS A 190 3.14 5.34 -2.63
C CYS A 190 1.76 5.36 -1.96
N GLN A 191 0.95 4.35 -2.22
CA GLN A 191 -0.41 4.26 -1.72
C GLN A 191 -0.51 3.32 -0.52
N MET A 192 -1.10 3.80 0.58
CA MET A 192 -1.47 2.96 1.71
C MET A 192 -2.80 2.21 1.47
N GLY A 193 -2.90 0.98 1.95
CA GLY A 193 -4.06 0.09 1.85
C GLY A 193 -5.26 0.48 2.73
N THR A 194 -5.68 1.75 2.74
CA THR A 194 -6.89 2.21 3.43
C THR A 194 -8.15 1.91 2.61
N GLN A 195 -8.48 0.63 2.44
CA GLN A 195 -9.57 0.14 1.55
C GLN A 195 -10.93 0.84 1.72
N GLN A 196 -11.24 1.29 2.95
CA GLN A 196 -12.49 1.99 3.23
C GLN A 196 -12.68 3.30 2.44
N ARG A 197 -11.61 3.91 1.92
CA ARG A 197 -11.67 5.07 1.01
C ARG A 197 -12.12 4.72 -0.41
N SER A 198 -12.15 3.45 -0.77
CA SER A 198 -12.60 2.97 -2.08
C SER A 198 -14.00 2.35 -2.01
N ILE A 199 -14.59 2.24 -0.82
CA ILE A 199 -15.94 1.68 -0.63
C ILE A 199 -16.99 2.77 -0.89
N ALA A 200 -17.88 2.54 -1.85
CA ALA A 200 -18.85 3.53 -2.31
C ALA A 200 -19.74 4.10 -1.19
N ILE A 201 -20.27 3.24 -0.32
CA ILE A 201 -21.10 3.69 0.82
C ILE A 201 -20.30 4.55 1.80
N ASN A 202 -19.01 4.27 1.96
CA ASN A 202 -18.17 5.05 2.85
C ASN A 202 -17.90 6.44 2.29
N ASN A 203 -17.63 6.50 0.99
CA ASN A 203 -17.43 7.74 0.26
C ASN A 203 -18.68 8.61 0.30
N PHE A 204 -19.84 8.04 -0.04
CA PHE A 204 -21.12 8.75 -0.01
C PHE A 204 -21.36 9.45 1.32
N GLY A 205 -21.21 8.72 2.42
CA GLY A 205 -21.51 9.30 3.72
C GLY A 205 -20.49 10.34 4.19
N SER A 206 -19.20 10.17 3.89
CA SER A 206 -18.23 11.20 4.27
C SER A 206 -18.32 12.42 3.35
N ASP A 207 -18.80 12.26 2.11
CA ASP A 207 -19.15 13.38 1.23
C ASP A 207 -20.38 14.15 1.75
N LEU A 208 -21.41 13.46 2.27
CA LEU A 208 -22.55 14.13 2.92
C LEU A 208 -22.11 15.01 4.09
N ILE A 209 -21.25 14.49 4.97
CA ILE A 209 -20.70 15.24 6.10
C ILE A 209 -19.90 16.45 5.61
N ARG A 210 -18.95 16.21 4.69
CA ARG A 210 -18.05 17.21 4.14
C ARG A 210 -18.82 18.34 3.44
N ASN A 211 -19.94 18.01 2.79
CA ASN A 211 -20.82 18.96 2.10
C ASN A 211 -21.85 19.63 3.02
N GLY A 212 -21.77 19.42 4.34
CA GLY A 212 -22.56 20.16 5.32
C GLY A 212 -23.97 19.62 5.57
N ALA A 213 -24.28 18.37 5.17
CA ALA A 213 -25.61 17.77 5.35
C ALA A 213 -26.07 17.72 6.83
N ILE A 214 -25.14 17.84 7.77
CA ILE A 214 -25.34 17.78 9.22
C ILE A 214 -24.88 19.07 9.93
N GLY A 215 -24.63 20.14 9.18
CA GLY A 215 -24.08 21.40 9.71
C GLY A 215 -22.61 21.29 10.16
N LYS A 216 -22.17 22.27 10.95
CA LYS A 216 -20.78 22.32 11.46
C LYS A 216 -20.54 21.22 12.49
N VAL A 217 -19.66 20.27 12.18
CA VAL A 217 -19.25 19.20 13.09
C VAL A 217 -18.46 19.78 14.27
N ARG A 218 -19.00 19.66 15.49
CA ARG A 218 -18.31 20.11 16.72
C ARG A 218 -17.47 19.03 17.35
N ALA A 219 -17.98 17.81 17.40
CA ALA A 219 -17.23 16.69 17.92
C ALA A 219 -17.52 15.39 17.18
N VAL A 220 -16.49 14.54 17.15
CA VAL A 220 -16.52 13.18 16.63
C VAL A 220 -16.10 12.28 17.78
N ARG A 221 -16.86 11.23 18.07
CA ARG A 221 -16.51 10.25 19.10
C ARG A 221 -16.16 8.93 18.46
N CYS A 222 -14.99 8.38 18.76
CA CYS A 222 -14.51 7.10 18.23
C CYS A 222 -14.08 6.18 19.39
N PRO A 223 -13.93 4.86 19.16
CA PRO A 223 -13.41 3.93 20.15
C PRO A 223 -11.99 4.31 20.59
N ASN A 224 -11.71 4.14 21.89
CA ASN A 224 -10.34 4.18 22.39
C ASN A 224 -9.69 2.81 22.19
N PHE A 225 -9.09 2.58 21.02
CA PHE A 225 -8.46 1.30 20.75
C PHE A 225 -7.24 1.08 21.66
N PRO A 226 -6.99 -0.15 22.13
CA PRO A 226 -5.86 -0.45 22.99
C PRO A 226 -4.56 -0.36 22.19
N GLY A 227 -3.55 0.24 22.82
CA GLY A 227 -2.20 0.32 22.28
C GLY A 227 -1.46 -1.03 22.31
N PRO A 228 -0.25 -1.08 21.77
CA PRO A 228 0.58 -2.27 21.84
C PRO A 228 1.21 -2.41 23.24
N ARG A 229 1.52 -3.65 23.61
CA ARG A 229 2.26 -3.97 24.84
C ARG A 229 3.73 -4.29 24.52
N PRO A 230 4.67 -4.14 25.47
CA PRO A 230 6.02 -4.66 25.32
C PRO A 230 6.00 -6.16 25.03
N ARG A 231 6.94 -6.65 24.20
CA ARG A 231 7.09 -8.08 23.99
C ARG A 231 7.58 -8.76 25.27
N PRO A 232 6.90 -9.80 25.78
CA PRO A 232 7.41 -10.60 26.89
C PRO A 232 8.51 -11.55 26.40
N ASP A 233 9.12 -12.29 27.32
CA ASP A 233 9.89 -13.48 26.96
C ASP A 233 8.92 -14.52 26.39
N LEU A 234 9.13 -14.86 25.12
CA LEU A 234 8.31 -15.83 24.40
C LEU A 234 9.05 -17.17 24.32
N PRO A 235 8.33 -18.30 24.33
CA PRO A 235 8.93 -19.61 24.07
C PRO A 235 9.70 -19.59 22.74
N THR A 236 10.93 -20.08 22.78
CA THR A 236 11.82 -20.12 21.62
C THR A 236 11.84 -21.50 21.01
N ALA A 237 12.01 -21.58 19.70
CA ALA A 237 12.19 -22.83 18.98
C ALA A 237 13.28 -22.68 17.89
N PRO A 238 13.81 -23.78 17.35
CA PRO A 238 14.63 -23.71 16.14
C PRO A 238 13.84 -23.05 15.00
N THR A 239 14.51 -22.21 14.22
CA THR A 239 13.93 -21.61 13.00
C THR A 239 13.52 -22.72 12.04
N PRO A 240 12.26 -22.72 11.52
CA PRO A 240 11.80 -23.72 10.57
C PRO A 240 12.64 -23.73 9.27
N PRO A 241 12.80 -24.89 8.61
CA PRO A 241 13.44 -24.96 7.30
C PRO A 241 12.73 -24.07 6.27
N GLY A 242 13.50 -23.32 5.48
CA GLY A 242 12.96 -22.41 4.47
C GLY A 242 12.48 -21.06 5.01
N MET A 243 12.77 -20.77 6.28
CA MET A 243 12.49 -19.47 6.91
C MET A 243 13.78 -18.69 7.15
N ASP A 244 13.82 -17.45 6.66
CA ASP A 244 14.85 -16.46 6.99
C ASP A 244 14.33 -15.55 8.12
N TRP A 245 14.74 -15.88 9.35
CA TRP A 245 14.28 -15.17 10.53
C TRP A 245 14.92 -13.78 10.69
N ASP A 246 16.15 -13.59 10.22
CA ASP A 246 16.81 -12.29 10.25
C ASP A 246 16.07 -11.31 9.33
N LEU A 247 15.70 -11.77 8.13
CA LEU A 247 14.87 -10.98 7.21
C LEU A 247 13.47 -10.70 7.77
N TRP A 248 12.88 -11.64 8.52
CA TRP A 248 11.60 -11.41 9.21
C TRP A 248 11.74 -10.35 10.31
N CYS A 249 12.80 -10.40 11.13
CA CYS A 249 13.08 -9.40 12.16
C CYS A 249 13.36 -8.02 11.56
N ASN A 250 14.12 -7.96 10.45
CA ASN A 250 14.44 -6.74 9.73
C ASN A 250 14.98 -5.64 10.68
N GLN A 251 14.34 -4.48 10.79
CA GLN A 251 14.76 -3.40 11.68
C GLN A 251 14.38 -3.61 13.15
N ALA A 252 13.57 -4.61 13.48
CA ALA A 252 13.30 -4.96 14.87
C ALA A 252 14.51 -5.69 15.47
N ALA A 253 14.69 -5.59 16.78
CA ALA A 253 15.78 -6.28 17.47
C ALA A 253 15.74 -7.79 17.19
N LEU A 254 16.87 -8.35 16.76
CA LEU A 254 17.00 -9.77 16.49
C LEU A 254 16.76 -10.55 17.80
N ALA A 255 15.64 -11.26 17.86
CA ALA A 255 15.27 -12.16 18.95
C ALA A 255 15.36 -13.62 18.46
N PRO A 256 15.40 -14.63 19.34
CA PRO A 256 15.24 -16.01 18.89
C PRO A 256 13.88 -16.24 18.23
N PHE A 257 13.81 -17.19 17.29
CA PHE A 257 12.56 -17.57 16.65
C PHE A 257 11.54 -18.04 17.69
N SER A 258 10.28 -17.61 17.52
CA SER A 258 9.16 -18.02 18.36
C SER A 258 7.91 -18.32 17.52
N PRO A 259 7.26 -19.49 17.71
CA PRO A 259 5.99 -19.81 17.06
C PRO A 259 4.82 -18.92 17.52
N GLU A 260 5.02 -18.15 18.59
CA GLU A 260 4.09 -17.11 19.08
C GLU A 260 4.18 -15.79 18.30
N LEU A 261 5.14 -15.67 17.37
CA LEU A 261 5.27 -14.53 16.46
C LEU A 261 4.93 -14.90 15.02
N HIS A 262 5.41 -16.06 14.55
CA HIS A 262 5.24 -16.55 13.19
C HIS A 262 5.26 -18.08 13.14
N PRO A 263 4.47 -18.75 12.27
CA PRO A 263 3.47 -18.19 11.36
C PRO A 263 2.13 -17.89 12.05
N GLY A 264 1.30 -17.08 11.41
CA GLY A 264 -0.07 -16.80 11.82
C GLY A 264 -0.48 -15.33 11.69
N LEU A 265 -1.78 -15.10 11.49
CA LEU A 265 -2.33 -13.75 11.32
C LEU A 265 -2.20 -12.94 12.62
N GLY A 266 -1.47 -11.83 12.56
CA GLY A 266 -1.48 -10.78 13.59
C GLY A 266 -0.88 -11.16 14.94
N LYS A 267 -0.21 -12.31 15.08
CA LYS A 267 0.39 -12.75 16.36
C LYS A 267 1.41 -11.74 16.90
N TRP A 268 2.24 -11.20 16.02
CA TRP A 268 3.24 -10.16 16.29
C TRP A 268 2.63 -8.79 16.58
N ALA A 269 1.44 -8.49 16.04
CA ALA A 269 0.90 -7.14 15.98
C ALA A 269 0.54 -6.56 17.36
N ARG A 270 0.43 -7.40 18.39
CA ARG A 270 0.17 -6.95 19.76
C ARG A 270 1.41 -6.37 20.46
N TYR A 271 2.60 -6.59 19.90
CA TYR A 271 3.86 -6.19 20.50
C TYR A 271 4.41 -4.91 19.86
N ARG A 272 4.84 -3.97 20.69
CA ARG A 272 5.25 -2.60 20.32
C ARG A 272 6.39 -2.57 19.32
N GLU A 273 7.27 -3.57 19.38
CA GLU A 273 8.42 -3.75 18.51
C GLU A 273 8.00 -4.07 17.07
N TYR A 274 6.80 -4.59 16.87
CA TYR A 274 6.33 -5.07 15.57
C TYR A 274 5.11 -4.32 15.03
N CYS A 275 4.26 -3.73 15.88
CA CYS A 275 3.09 -2.94 15.46
C CYS A 275 2.52 -2.07 16.59
N GLY A 276 1.66 -1.12 16.24
CA GLY A 276 0.87 -0.33 17.18
C GLY A 276 -0.45 -0.97 17.64
N TRP A 277 -0.62 -2.28 17.45
CA TRP A 277 -1.84 -3.04 17.76
C TRP A 277 -3.12 -2.39 17.23
N LEU A 278 -4.23 -2.39 17.98
CA LEU A 278 -5.54 -1.95 17.51
C LEU A 278 -5.60 -0.46 17.19
N VAL A 279 -4.82 0.39 17.87
CA VAL A 279 -4.69 1.83 17.52
C VAL A 279 -4.29 2.01 16.06
N THR A 280 -3.30 1.24 15.62
CA THR A 280 -2.82 1.30 14.23
C THR A 280 -3.54 0.30 13.31
N GLY A 281 -4.12 -0.77 13.85
CA GLY A 281 -4.80 -1.82 13.10
C GLY A 281 -6.18 -1.40 12.59
N TRP A 282 -6.88 -0.56 13.36
CA TRP A 282 -8.19 0.02 13.04
C TRP A 282 -8.11 1.47 12.54
N VAL A 283 -6.98 1.85 11.94
CA VAL A 283 -6.78 3.18 11.32
C VAL A 283 -7.88 3.59 10.35
N HIS A 284 -8.59 2.63 9.76
CA HIS A 284 -9.77 2.92 8.94
C HIS A 284 -10.79 3.82 9.64
N ALA A 285 -11.02 3.66 10.95
CA ALA A 285 -11.96 4.52 11.67
C ALA A 285 -11.48 5.98 11.68
N PHE A 286 -10.21 6.21 12.03
CA PHE A 286 -9.61 7.55 12.08
C PHE A 286 -9.46 8.17 10.68
N ASP A 287 -9.12 7.34 9.71
CA ASP A 287 -9.00 7.71 8.31
C ASP A 287 -10.34 8.19 7.72
N GLN A 288 -11.45 7.52 8.04
CA GLN A 288 -12.78 7.99 7.63
C GLN A 288 -13.19 9.29 8.32
N VAL A 289 -12.73 9.55 9.55
CA VAL A 289 -12.92 10.86 10.20
C VAL A 289 -12.18 11.95 9.45
N GLN A 290 -10.90 11.72 9.10
CA GLN A 290 -10.11 12.66 8.29
C GLN A 290 -10.80 12.96 6.95
N ARG A 291 -11.28 11.92 6.26
CA ARG A 291 -12.04 12.07 5.02
C ARG A 291 -13.32 12.88 5.26
N ALA A 292 -14.14 12.52 6.24
CA ALA A 292 -15.40 13.21 6.53
C ALA A 292 -15.22 14.70 6.85
N LEU A 293 -14.18 15.04 7.60
CA LEU A 293 -13.89 16.42 7.99
C LEU A 293 -13.21 17.24 6.89
N GLY A 294 -12.77 16.60 5.80
CA GLY A 294 -12.06 17.30 4.72
C GLY A 294 -10.64 17.71 5.11
N THR A 295 -10.01 16.93 5.98
CA THR A 295 -8.71 17.26 6.60
C THR A 295 -7.59 16.34 6.11
N ASP A 296 -7.70 15.78 4.90
CA ASP A 296 -6.75 14.81 4.33
C ASP A 296 -5.30 15.36 4.25
N ASP A 297 -5.15 16.65 3.94
CA ASP A 297 -3.83 17.33 3.87
C ASP A 297 -3.37 17.93 5.21
N THR A 298 -4.13 17.70 6.27
CA THR A 298 -3.88 18.25 7.61
C THR A 298 -4.13 17.19 8.67
N GLY A 299 -4.14 17.59 9.94
CA GLY A 299 -4.52 16.72 11.04
C GLY A 299 -4.91 17.54 12.26
N PRO A 300 -5.11 16.88 13.40
CA PRO A 300 -5.27 17.57 14.65
C PRO A 300 -4.06 18.47 14.97
N VAL A 301 -4.33 19.67 15.48
CA VAL A 301 -3.33 20.65 15.91
C VAL A 301 -3.01 20.54 17.40
N GLU A 302 -3.86 19.88 18.18
CA GLU A 302 -3.65 19.56 19.59
C GLU A 302 -4.04 18.10 19.82
N ILE A 303 -3.27 17.43 20.69
CA ILE A 303 -3.55 16.07 21.18
C ILE A 303 -3.29 16.11 22.68
N TRP A 304 -4.23 15.61 23.48
CA TRP A 304 -4.07 15.51 24.92
C TRP A 304 -4.67 14.22 25.46
N PRO A 305 -4.06 13.62 26.48
CA PRO A 305 -4.70 12.55 27.22
C PRO A 305 -5.77 13.14 28.16
N GLU A 306 -6.90 12.47 28.29
CA GLU A 306 -7.99 12.82 29.21
C GLU A 306 -7.67 12.40 30.65
N GLU A 307 -6.78 11.43 30.82
CA GLU A 307 -6.28 10.95 32.11
C GLU A 307 -4.76 10.73 32.09
N ALA A 308 -4.16 10.50 33.26
CA ALA A 308 -2.77 10.06 33.33
C ALA A 308 -2.66 8.55 33.08
N GLY A 309 -1.62 8.12 32.36
CA GLY A 309 -1.26 6.72 32.20
C GLY A 309 -1.05 6.29 30.75
N PRO A 310 -0.50 5.09 30.53
CA PRO A 310 -0.19 4.58 29.19
C PRO A 310 -1.43 4.20 28.38
N ASP A 311 -2.55 3.91 29.05
CA ASP A 311 -3.83 3.51 28.44
C ASP A 311 -4.89 4.62 28.53
N ALA A 312 -4.45 5.87 28.76
CA ALA A 312 -5.34 7.01 28.87
C ALA A 312 -6.17 7.19 27.59
N ARG A 313 -7.41 7.67 27.74
CA ARG A 313 -8.19 8.12 26.59
C ARG A 313 -7.52 9.34 26.00
N VAL A 314 -7.58 9.47 24.68
CA VAL A 314 -6.95 10.58 23.97
C VAL A 314 -8.01 11.39 23.26
N SER A 315 -7.92 12.70 23.36
CA SER A 315 -8.69 13.62 22.53
C SER A 315 -7.78 14.46 21.67
N MET A 316 -8.32 14.92 20.55
CA MET A 316 -7.58 15.67 19.55
C MET A 316 -8.44 16.82 19.05
N ARG A 317 -7.83 17.96 18.75
CA ARG A 317 -8.54 19.13 18.19
C ARG A 317 -8.02 19.45 16.80
N TYR A 318 -8.93 19.59 15.85
CA TYR A 318 -8.65 20.11 14.51
C TYR A 318 -8.62 21.64 14.51
N ALA A 319 -7.91 22.23 13.54
CA ALA A 319 -7.86 23.69 13.36
C ALA A 319 -9.25 24.34 13.19
N SER A 320 -10.24 23.58 12.70
CA SER A 320 -11.65 24.01 12.60
C SER A 320 -12.35 24.23 13.96
N GLY A 321 -11.72 23.78 15.05
CA GLY A 321 -12.28 23.67 16.39
C GLY A 321 -13.00 22.35 16.67
N THR A 322 -13.16 21.47 15.69
CA THR A 322 -13.76 20.14 15.86
C THR A 322 -12.89 19.28 16.78
N VAL A 323 -13.51 18.62 17.76
CA VAL A 323 -12.82 17.73 18.71
C VAL A 323 -13.09 16.27 18.37
N LEU A 324 -12.05 15.47 18.19
CA LEU A 324 -12.12 14.01 18.11
C LEU A 324 -11.86 13.44 19.50
N GLN A 325 -12.85 12.76 20.09
CA GLN A 325 -12.78 12.15 21.41
C GLN A 325 -12.70 10.64 21.27
N LEU A 326 -11.61 10.03 21.75
CA LEU A 326 -11.46 8.58 21.78
C LEU A 326 -11.99 8.08 23.13
N ASP A 327 -13.32 8.02 23.27
CA ASP A 327 -13.98 7.76 24.54
C ASP A 327 -15.15 6.79 24.45
N MET A 328 -15.43 6.26 23.25
CA MET A 328 -16.48 5.26 23.10
C MET A 328 -16.00 3.91 23.63
N PRO A 329 -16.80 3.23 24.46
CA PRO A 329 -16.56 1.83 24.82
C PRO A 329 -16.42 0.95 23.58
N GLU A 330 -15.53 -0.05 23.59
CA GLU A 330 -15.33 -0.97 22.46
C GLU A 330 -16.61 -1.72 22.05
N ASP A 331 -17.51 -1.98 23.00
CA ASP A 331 -18.81 -2.63 22.80
C ASP A 331 -19.91 -1.66 22.33
N LYS A 332 -19.65 -0.35 22.40
CA LYS A 332 -20.54 0.72 21.93
C LYS A 332 -19.94 1.39 20.69
N GLY A 333 -19.74 0.53 19.70
CA GLY A 333 -19.30 0.77 18.33
C GLY A 333 -19.35 -0.59 17.60
N PRO A 334 -19.32 -0.65 16.25
CA PRO A 334 -19.39 -1.88 15.51
C PRO A 334 -18.21 -2.75 15.88
N ARG A 335 -18.51 -3.96 16.33
CA ARG A 335 -17.53 -5.03 16.38
C ARG A 335 -16.90 -5.13 14.98
N MET A 336 -15.58 -5.12 14.92
CA MET A 336 -14.81 -5.35 13.69
C MET A 336 -14.87 -4.24 12.63
N GLY A 337 -15.10 -2.97 12.98
CA GLY A 337 -14.74 -1.82 12.14
C GLY A 337 -15.26 -1.81 10.70
N GLY A 338 -16.31 -2.57 10.38
CA GLY A 338 -17.01 -2.60 9.09
C GLY A 338 -17.03 -3.97 8.40
N MET A 339 -18.08 -4.75 8.66
CA MET A 339 -18.70 -5.63 7.65
C MET A 339 -20.17 -5.91 8.02
N LEU A 340 -21.10 -5.35 7.22
CA LEU A 340 -22.53 -5.67 6.96
C LEU A 340 -23.47 -4.44 6.94
N PRO A 341 -24.47 -4.39 6.02
CA PRO A 341 -25.30 -3.20 5.72
C PRO A 341 -26.59 -3.13 6.56
N PRO A 342 -27.38 -2.02 6.53
CA PRO A 342 -27.11 -0.69 5.97
C PRO A 342 -26.92 0.36 7.07
N GLY A 343 -26.07 1.37 6.83
CA GLY A 343 -26.04 2.55 7.68
C GLY A 343 -24.63 3.03 7.97
N PHE A 344 -24.26 4.07 7.25
CA PHE A 344 -23.09 4.90 7.49
C PHE A 344 -23.11 5.47 8.94
N PHE A 345 -21.94 5.62 9.57
CA PHE A 345 -21.67 5.77 11.04
C PHE A 345 -21.50 4.49 11.84
N ALA A 346 -20.82 3.49 11.28
CA ALA A 346 -20.48 2.34 12.09
C ALA A 346 -19.43 2.77 13.14
N ALA A 347 -18.19 3.13 12.79
CA ALA A 347 -17.12 3.23 13.79
C ALA A 347 -17.16 4.44 14.74
N CYS A 348 -17.87 5.53 14.43
CA CYS A 348 -17.80 6.78 15.22
C CYS A 348 -19.18 7.43 15.36
N ARG A 349 -19.46 8.04 16.51
CA ARG A 349 -20.69 8.80 16.78
C ARG A 349 -20.42 10.29 16.65
N LEU A 350 -21.18 11.00 15.81
CA LEU A 350 -21.12 12.47 15.74
C LEU A 350 -22.02 13.10 16.80
N VAL A 351 -21.57 14.21 17.39
CA VAL A 351 -22.34 14.99 18.36
C VAL A 351 -22.69 16.35 17.74
N PHE A 352 -23.99 16.68 17.74
CA PHE A 352 -24.57 17.91 17.19
C PHE A 352 -25.20 18.78 18.29
N ILE A 353 -25.43 20.05 17.95
CA ILE A 353 -26.38 20.90 18.68
C ILE A 353 -27.76 20.72 18.05
N GLU A 354 -28.77 20.40 18.86
CA GLU A 354 -30.17 20.64 18.51
C GLU A 354 -30.32 22.13 18.17
N HIS A 355 -30.75 22.44 16.94
CA HIS A 355 -31.08 23.81 16.58
C HIS A 355 -32.10 24.35 17.59
N THR A 356 -31.72 25.44 18.26
CA THR A 356 -32.65 26.35 18.93
C THR A 356 -33.21 27.32 17.93
#